data_AF-A0A0G0E4Y8-F1
#
_entry.id   AF-A0A0G0E4Y8-F1
#
_cell.length_a   1.000
_cell.length_b   1.000
_cell.length_c   1.000
_cell.angle_alpha   90.00
_cell.angle_beta   90.00
_cell.angle_gamma   90.00
#
_symmetry.space_group_name_H-M   'P 1'
#
loop_
_entity.id
_entity.type
_entity.pdbx_description
1 polymer ?
#
loop_
_entity_poly.entity_id
_entity_poly.type
_entity_poly.pdbx_seq_one_letter_code
_entity_poly.pdbx_strand_id
1 'polypeptide(L)'
;MNNQKAKEISDYVFKEVFNRNNTYSLEQLKKRFSFDIPLANKVKCALSGVYTWSFSGESEKISAQNAIAERFKKDEWMRKRQLINSIEDVLKAWKEINYITGEKYISSKEVSESDSVYNSISVYRSVSIFDSKNIIFSYKIFDSNYMLGCRDSSSCTLGIRIKESIYCSSSFEVSWSSKVSRSLFIHDCFDLYECLFCSHLRSKKYCIANIQFEKEEYLKIKKLIIDWILENQI
;
A
#
# COMPACT_ATOMS: atom_id res chain seq x y z
N MET A 1 9.90 4.48 -9.19
CA MET A 1 9.20 3.49 -10.04
C MET A 1 8.70 4.22 -11.28
N ASN A 2 8.58 3.58 -12.44
CA ASN A 2 7.81 4.13 -13.57
C ASN A 2 6.52 3.34 -13.76
N ASN A 3 5.57 3.89 -14.53
CA ASN A 3 4.26 3.25 -14.73
C ASN A 3 4.39 1.88 -15.39
N GLN A 4 5.37 1.67 -16.27
CA GLN A 4 5.61 0.40 -16.93
C GLN A 4 5.96 -0.71 -15.92
N LYS A 5 6.94 -0.48 -15.05
CA LYS A 5 7.37 -1.45 -14.04
C LYS A 5 6.30 -1.64 -12.95
N ALA A 6 5.55 -0.60 -12.59
CA ALA A 6 4.39 -0.74 -11.70
C ALA A 6 3.31 -1.66 -12.31
N LYS A 7 3.07 -1.55 -13.63
CA LYS A 7 2.15 -2.42 -14.37
C LYS A 7 2.66 -3.86 -14.43
N GLU A 8 3.94 -4.08 -14.72
CA GLU A 8 4.56 -5.42 -14.73
C GLU A 8 4.41 -6.16 -13.38
N ILE A 9 4.68 -5.45 -12.27
CA ILE A 9 4.49 -6.01 -10.93
C ILE A 9 3.01 -6.35 -10.69
N SER A 10 2.11 -5.43 -11.05
CA SER A 10 0.67 -5.65 -10.89
C SER A 10 0.18 -6.85 -11.71
N ASP A 11 0.70 -7.02 -12.93
CA ASP A 11 0.37 -8.14 -13.81
C ASP A 11 0.85 -9.47 -13.24
N TYR A 12 2.04 -9.50 -12.66
CA TYR A 12 2.56 -10.65 -11.95
C TYR A 12 1.68 -11.02 -10.76
N VAL A 13 1.38 -10.07 -9.86
CA VAL A 13 0.53 -10.32 -8.68
C VAL A 13 -0.85 -10.83 -9.10
N PHE A 14 -1.47 -10.17 -10.08
CA PHE A 14 -2.78 -10.54 -10.59
C PHE A 14 -2.80 -11.96 -11.16
N LYS A 15 -1.78 -12.32 -11.95
CA LYS A 15 -1.66 -13.67 -12.52
C LYS A 15 -1.48 -14.73 -11.44
N GLU A 16 -0.67 -14.48 -10.43
CA GLU A 16 -0.43 -15.44 -9.35
C GLU A 16 -1.67 -15.65 -8.46
N VAL A 17 -2.48 -14.60 -8.24
CA VAL A 17 -3.71 -14.70 -7.43
C VAL A 17 -4.87 -15.31 -8.21
N PHE A 18 -5.13 -14.85 -9.43
CA PHE A 18 -6.33 -15.25 -10.19
C PHE A 18 -6.06 -16.32 -11.25
N ASN A 19 -4.81 -16.67 -11.53
CA ASN A 19 -4.44 -17.57 -12.63
C ASN A 19 -5.06 -17.13 -13.98
N ARG A 20 -5.02 -15.81 -14.22
CA ARG A 20 -5.52 -15.11 -15.41
C ARG A 20 -4.58 -13.96 -15.75
N ASN A 21 -4.44 -13.62 -17.02
CA ASN A 21 -3.68 -12.43 -17.41
C ASN A 21 -4.47 -11.18 -17.02
N ASN A 22 -3.77 -10.17 -16.50
CA ASN A 22 -4.38 -8.89 -16.19
C ASN A 22 -4.66 -8.08 -17.46
N THR A 23 -5.93 -7.72 -17.65
CA THR A 23 -6.38 -6.85 -18.75
C THR A 23 -6.63 -5.41 -18.30
N TYR A 24 -6.54 -5.12 -17.00
CA TYR A 24 -6.81 -3.80 -16.42
C TYR A 24 -5.57 -2.90 -16.48
N SER A 25 -5.80 -1.62 -16.77
CA SER A 25 -4.81 -0.56 -16.59
C SER A 25 -4.52 -0.29 -15.10
N LEU A 26 -3.45 0.44 -14.81
CA LEU A 26 -3.11 0.83 -13.43
C LEU A 26 -4.22 1.63 -12.75
N GLU A 27 -4.88 2.55 -13.45
CA GLU A 27 -5.99 3.32 -12.87
C GLU A 27 -7.22 2.45 -12.60
N GLN A 28 -7.50 1.47 -13.47
CA GLN A 28 -8.57 0.50 -13.22
C GLN A 28 -8.26 -0.40 -12.03
N LEU A 29 -7.02 -0.90 -11.92
CA LEU A 29 -6.57 -1.65 -10.75
C LEU A 29 -6.67 -0.83 -9.47
N LYS A 30 -6.24 0.44 -9.52
CA LYS A 30 -6.35 1.35 -8.36
C LYS A 30 -7.81 1.51 -7.94
N LYS A 31 -8.70 1.81 -8.90
CA LYS A 31 -10.13 1.99 -8.63
C LYS A 31 -10.76 0.72 -8.04
N ARG A 32 -10.35 -0.45 -8.52
CA ARG A 32 -10.93 -1.73 -8.11
C ARG A 32 -10.38 -2.25 -6.78
N PHE A 33 -9.07 -2.17 -6.58
CA PHE A 33 -8.42 -2.85 -5.46
C PHE A 33 -7.97 -1.93 -4.33
N SER A 34 -8.03 -0.61 -4.51
CA SER A 34 -7.56 0.36 -3.51
C SER A 34 -8.53 1.51 -3.23
N PHE A 35 -9.83 1.30 -3.46
CA PHE A 35 -10.86 2.33 -3.28
C PHE A 35 -11.00 2.84 -1.84
N ASP A 36 -10.65 2.00 -0.86
CA ASP A 36 -10.70 2.25 0.59
C ASP A 36 -9.31 2.40 1.22
N ILE A 37 -8.27 2.50 0.40
CA ILE A 37 -6.88 2.59 0.87
C ILE A 37 -6.43 4.04 0.89
N PRO A 38 -5.91 4.54 2.02
CA PRO A 38 -5.35 5.87 2.10
C PRO A 38 -4.01 5.94 1.34
N LEU A 39 -4.05 6.47 0.12
CA LEU A 39 -2.86 6.66 -0.74
C LEU A 39 -2.32 8.09 -0.63
N ALA A 40 -1.08 8.30 -1.10
CA ALA A 40 -0.49 9.63 -1.14
C ALA A 40 -1.21 10.53 -2.14
N ASN A 41 -1.37 11.79 -1.76
CA ASN A 41 -1.97 12.83 -2.59
C ASN A 41 -0.90 13.69 -3.25
N LYS A 42 -1.19 14.16 -4.45
CA LYS A 42 -0.33 15.12 -5.15
C LYS A 42 -0.58 16.50 -4.56
N VAL A 43 0.47 17.12 -4.02
CA VAL A 43 0.41 18.41 -3.33
C VAL A 43 1.50 19.34 -3.84
N LYS A 44 1.28 20.66 -3.74
CA LYS A 44 2.29 21.65 -4.16
C LYS A 44 3.27 21.87 -3.01
N CYS A 45 4.57 21.69 -3.25
CA CYS A 45 5.62 21.94 -2.27
C CYS A 45 5.63 23.44 -1.89
N ALA A 46 5.51 23.74 -0.59
CA ALA A 46 5.46 25.09 -0.07
C ALA A 46 6.78 25.85 -0.25
N LEU A 47 7.93 25.15 -0.22
CA LEU A 47 9.25 25.78 -0.38
C LEU A 47 9.64 26.01 -1.85
N SER A 48 9.38 25.05 -2.74
CA SER A 48 9.84 25.09 -4.13
C SER A 48 8.76 25.43 -5.15
N GLY A 49 7.48 25.33 -4.78
CA GLY A 49 6.35 25.48 -5.69
C GLY A 49 6.13 24.30 -6.65
N VAL A 50 7.01 23.29 -6.64
CA VAL A 50 6.93 22.08 -7.49
C VAL A 50 6.00 21.04 -6.85
N TYR A 51 5.29 20.25 -7.65
CA TYR A 51 4.45 19.17 -7.13
C TYR A 51 5.27 18.05 -6.48
N THR A 52 4.76 17.52 -5.37
CA THR A 52 5.30 16.39 -4.60
C THR A 52 4.14 15.52 -4.09
N TRP A 53 4.46 14.51 -3.28
CA TRP A 53 3.50 13.53 -2.78
C TRP A 53 3.51 13.48 -1.26
N SER A 54 2.33 13.47 -0.66
CA SER A 54 2.22 13.36 0.79
C SER A 54 0.97 12.64 1.24
N PHE A 55 1.08 11.91 2.35
CA PHE A 55 -0.07 11.34 3.03
C PHE A 55 -0.81 12.36 3.91
N SER A 56 -0.08 13.27 4.57
CA SER A 56 -0.73 14.40 5.25
C SER A 56 -1.54 15.17 4.20
N GLY A 57 -2.82 15.44 4.49
CA GLY A 57 -3.78 16.03 3.54
C GLY A 57 -3.41 17.44 3.07
N GLU A 58 -4.40 18.25 2.69
CA GLU A 58 -4.17 19.61 2.18
C GLU A 58 -3.69 20.57 3.30
N SER A 59 -2.44 20.45 3.72
CA SER A 59 -1.74 21.43 4.54
C SER A 59 -0.92 22.34 3.66
N GLU A 60 -1.06 23.65 3.87
CA GLU A 60 -0.32 24.68 3.12
C GLU A 60 1.20 24.62 3.33
N LYS A 61 1.69 23.81 4.28
CA LYS A 61 3.11 23.72 4.66
C LYS A 61 3.74 22.36 4.37
N ILE A 62 3.25 21.64 3.37
CA ILE A 62 3.94 20.43 2.91
C ILE A 62 5.13 20.81 2.02
N SER A 63 6.29 20.24 2.32
CA SER A 63 7.49 20.42 1.52
C SER A 63 8.12 19.07 1.18
N ALA A 64 8.59 18.94 -0.06
CA ALA A 64 9.34 17.77 -0.49
C ALA A 64 10.64 17.63 0.31
N GLN A 65 11.06 16.40 0.59
CA GLN A 65 12.28 16.11 1.35
C GLN A 65 13.53 16.77 0.75
N ASN A 66 13.66 16.79 -0.58
CA ASN A 66 14.77 17.45 -1.26
C ASN A 66 14.76 18.97 -1.06
N ALA A 67 13.60 19.63 -1.10
CA ALA A 67 13.48 21.07 -0.88
C ALA A 67 13.87 21.45 0.56
N ILE A 68 13.54 20.60 1.53
CA ILE A 68 13.98 20.77 2.92
C ILE A 68 15.50 20.64 3.05
N ALA A 69 16.09 19.65 2.37
CA ALA A 69 17.54 19.45 2.35
C ALA A 69 18.28 20.60 1.67
N GLU A 70 17.77 21.12 0.56
CA GLU A 70 18.36 22.28 -0.13
C GLU A 70 18.30 23.55 0.73
N ARG A 71 17.21 23.77 1.47
CA ARG A 71 17.14 24.86 2.44
C ARG A 71 18.17 24.68 3.56
N PHE A 72 18.32 23.47 4.10
CA PHE A 72 19.31 23.18 5.13
C PHE A 72 20.73 23.51 4.67
N LYS A 73 21.10 23.18 3.43
CA LYS A 73 22.43 23.53 2.88
C LYS A 73 22.68 25.03 2.76
N LYS A 74 21.63 25.85 2.65
CA LYS A 74 21.75 27.30 2.46
C LYS A 74 22.03 28.04 3.77
N ASP A 75 21.30 27.71 4.83
CA ASP A 75 21.32 28.48 6.08
C ASP A 75 21.11 27.63 7.34
N GLU A 76 21.17 26.31 7.25
CA GLU A 76 20.93 25.37 8.36
C GLU A 76 19.59 25.61 9.06
N TRP A 77 18.61 26.19 8.36
CA TRP A 77 17.32 26.64 8.90
C TRP A 77 17.39 27.78 9.92
N MET A 78 18.57 28.39 10.10
CA MET A 78 18.77 29.48 11.05
C MET A 78 18.15 30.78 10.54
N ARG A 79 17.48 31.49 11.44
CA ARG A 79 16.84 32.78 11.17
C ARG A 79 17.55 33.91 11.88
N LYS A 80 17.45 35.12 11.33
CA LYS A 80 17.90 36.34 12.01
C LYS A 80 17.09 36.54 13.31
N ARG A 81 17.78 37.05 14.34
CA ARG A 81 17.14 37.41 15.62
C ARG A 81 16.01 38.41 15.38
N GLN A 82 14.88 38.17 16.05
CA GLN A 82 13.73 39.06 16.11
C GLN A 82 13.32 39.26 17.57
N LEU A 83 12.60 40.35 17.86
CA LEU A 83 12.05 40.59 19.19
C LEU A 83 10.89 39.61 19.44
N ILE A 84 10.83 39.04 20.64
CA ILE A 84 9.78 38.12 21.08
C ILE A 84 9.29 38.63 22.43
N ASN A 85 8.05 39.15 22.49
CA ASN A 85 7.47 39.73 23.70
C ASN A 85 6.33 38.88 24.27
N SER A 86 5.86 37.90 23.51
CA SER A 86 4.66 37.11 23.81
C SER A 86 4.76 35.68 23.27
N ILE A 87 3.86 34.81 23.72
CA ILE A 87 3.73 33.45 23.18
C ILE A 87 3.20 33.49 21.73
N GLU A 88 2.37 34.48 21.39
CA GLU A 88 1.87 34.70 20.04
C GLU A 88 3.01 34.96 19.04
N ASP A 89 4.03 35.72 19.44
CA ASP A 89 5.23 35.96 18.63
C ASP A 89 5.99 34.66 18.37
N VAL A 90 6.12 33.79 19.39
CA VAL A 90 6.75 32.47 19.27
C VAL A 90 5.96 31.58 18.32
N LEU A 91 4.63 31.52 18.47
CA LEU A 91 3.77 30.71 17.62
C LEU A 91 3.78 31.17 16.17
N LYS A 92 3.82 32.48 15.92
CA LYS A 92 3.99 33.05 14.57
C LYS A 92 5.35 32.67 13.98
N ALA A 93 6.43 32.82 14.76
CA ALA A 93 7.78 32.42 14.35
C ALA A 93 7.87 30.93 14.03
N TRP A 94 7.26 30.08 14.87
CA TRP A 94 7.21 28.63 14.67
C TRP A 94 6.42 28.27 13.42
N LYS A 95 5.24 28.88 13.20
CA LYS A 95 4.44 28.67 11.98
C LYS A 95 5.28 28.90 10.73
N GLU A 96 6.15 29.89 10.68
CA GLU A 96 6.98 30.18 9.50
C GLU A 96 8.03 29.09 9.17
N ILE A 97 8.43 28.27 10.14
CA ILE A 97 9.44 27.21 9.98
C ILE A 97 8.89 25.78 10.09
N ASN A 98 7.67 25.60 10.58
CA ASN A 98 7.08 24.28 10.81
C ASN A 98 6.50 23.71 9.51
N TYR A 99 7.32 23.01 8.72
CA TYR A 99 6.89 22.30 7.51
C TYR A 99 6.67 20.82 7.79
N ILE A 100 5.70 20.25 7.09
CA ILE A 100 5.51 18.79 7.04
C ILE A 100 6.28 18.26 5.85
N THR A 101 7.18 17.31 6.11
CA THR A 101 7.96 16.68 5.03
C THR A 101 7.10 15.64 4.31
N GLY A 102 6.85 15.86 3.02
CA GLY A 102 6.32 14.86 2.09
C GLY A 102 7.43 14.09 1.39
N GLU A 103 7.06 13.07 0.63
CA GLU A 103 7.96 12.25 -0.20
C GLU A 103 9.15 11.70 0.59
N LYS A 104 8.89 11.24 1.81
CA LYS A 104 9.94 10.74 2.71
C LYS A 104 10.43 9.38 2.25
N TYR A 105 11.58 9.35 1.59
CA TYR A 105 12.21 8.12 1.12
C TYR A 105 13.54 7.92 1.84
N ILE A 106 13.62 6.92 2.72
CA ILE A 106 14.83 6.63 3.50
C ILE A 106 15.38 5.28 3.08
N SER A 107 16.65 5.24 2.66
CA SER A 107 17.34 4.02 2.23
C SER A 107 16.54 3.19 1.21
N SER A 108 15.79 3.88 0.35
CA SER A 108 14.82 3.26 -0.56
C SER A 108 15.14 3.60 -2.02
N LYS A 109 14.79 2.70 -2.94
CA LYS A 109 15.09 2.84 -4.38
C LYS A 109 13.84 2.61 -5.21
N GLU A 110 13.81 3.22 -6.39
CA GLU A 110 12.72 3.04 -7.34
C GLU A 110 11.34 3.33 -6.72
N VAL A 111 11.22 4.36 -5.90
CA VAL A 111 9.94 4.80 -5.33
C VAL A 111 9.32 5.87 -6.22
N SER A 112 7.99 5.91 -6.37
CA SER A 112 7.31 7.07 -6.93
C SER A 112 5.89 7.22 -6.42
N GLU A 113 5.42 8.47 -6.46
CA GLU A 113 4.07 8.87 -6.06
C GLU A 113 3.68 8.42 -4.64
N SER A 114 4.65 8.27 -3.75
CA SER A 114 4.50 7.63 -2.45
C SER A 114 4.95 8.57 -1.33
N ASP A 115 4.68 8.21 -0.08
CA ASP A 115 5.20 8.93 1.09
C ASP A 115 5.53 7.95 2.22
N SER A 116 6.49 8.31 3.07
CA SER A 116 6.89 7.50 4.22
C SER A 116 7.32 6.07 3.81
N VAL A 117 8.37 5.97 2.98
CA VAL A 117 8.93 4.70 2.48
C VAL A 117 10.34 4.51 3.04
N TYR A 118 10.58 3.36 3.68
CA TYR A 118 11.80 3.06 4.43
C TYR A 118 12.35 1.69 4.02
N ASN A 119 13.67 1.62 3.76
CA ASN A 119 14.39 0.39 3.43
C ASN A 119 13.73 -0.48 2.34
N SER A 120 13.06 0.15 1.36
CA SER A 120 12.19 -0.55 0.43
C SER A 120 12.59 -0.29 -1.02
N ILE A 121 12.20 -1.19 -1.92
CA ILE A 121 12.45 -1.04 -3.36
C ILE A 121 11.18 -1.32 -4.17
N SER A 122 11.05 -0.67 -5.34
CA SER A 122 9.90 -0.89 -6.21
C SER A 122 8.56 -0.56 -5.54
N VAL A 123 8.38 0.68 -5.08
CA VAL A 123 7.14 1.14 -4.40
C VAL A 123 6.42 2.18 -5.26
N TYR A 124 5.12 1.98 -5.48
CA TYR A 124 4.29 2.85 -6.32
C TYR A 124 2.99 3.25 -5.61
N ARG A 125 2.69 4.56 -5.59
CA ARG A 125 1.46 5.12 -5.02
C ARG A 125 1.06 4.49 -3.69
N SER A 126 2.00 4.42 -2.76
CA SER A 126 1.83 3.73 -1.48
C SER A 126 2.32 4.59 -0.32
N VAL A 127 1.88 4.27 0.88
CA VAL A 127 2.17 5.08 2.08
C VAL A 127 2.58 4.18 3.25
N SER A 128 3.59 4.61 4.01
CA SER A 128 4.03 3.90 5.22
C SER A 128 4.49 2.48 4.89
N ILE A 129 5.53 2.37 4.06
CA ILE A 129 6.07 1.09 3.59
C ILE A 129 7.45 0.85 4.20
N PHE A 130 7.65 -0.31 4.81
CA PHE A 130 8.85 -0.64 5.58
C PHE A 130 9.41 -2.00 5.16
N ASP A 131 10.72 -2.06 4.90
CA ASP A 131 11.47 -3.28 4.63
C ASP A 131 10.83 -4.19 3.56
N SER A 132 10.24 -3.57 2.52
CA SER A 132 9.37 -4.25 1.56
C SER A 132 9.82 -4.05 0.11
N LYS A 133 9.33 -4.90 -0.80
CA LYS A 133 9.71 -4.89 -2.22
C LYS A 133 8.48 -5.07 -3.11
N ASN A 134 8.34 -4.33 -4.21
CA ASN A 134 7.25 -4.56 -5.18
C ASN A 134 5.84 -4.27 -4.63
N ILE A 135 5.67 -3.08 -4.05
CA ILE A 135 4.44 -2.65 -3.37
C ILE A 135 3.68 -1.63 -4.20
N ILE A 136 2.41 -1.92 -4.49
CA ILE A 136 1.55 -1.11 -5.36
C ILE A 136 0.26 -0.75 -4.59
N PHE A 137 -0.14 0.52 -4.61
CA PHE A 137 -1.41 1.01 -4.05
C PHE A 137 -1.70 0.56 -2.61
N SER A 138 -0.69 0.50 -1.74
CA SER A 138 -0.83 -0.10 -0.42
C SER A 138 -0.51 0.88 0.72
N TYR A 139 -0.99 0.56 1.92
CA TYR A 139 -0.82 1.38 3.11
C TYR A 139 -0.37 0.55 4.31
N LYS A 140 0.64 1.02 5.05
CA LYS A 140 1.14 0.34 6.27
C LYS A 140 1.50 -1.12 6.01
N ILE A 141 2.49 -1.32 5.14
CA ILE A 141 3.02 -2.65 4.81
C ILE A 141 4.43 -2.81 5.37
N PHE A 142 4.67 -3.95 6.00
CA PHE A 142 5.92 -4.27 6.67
C PHE A 142 6.46 -5.61 6.18
N ASP A 143 7.76 -5.71 5.89
CA ASP A 143 8.44 -6.97 5.57
C ASP A 143 7.68 -7.81 4.51
N SER A 144 7.26 -7.18 3.41
CA SER A 144 6.44 -7.86 2.41
C SER A 144 6.98 -7.68 1.00
N ASN A 145 6.56 -8.58 0.10
CA ASN A 145 7.01 -8.57 -1.28
C ASN A 145 5.85 -8.15 -2.21
N TYR A 146 5.25 -9.04 -2.97
CA TYR A 146 4.33 -8.67 -4.06
C TYR A 146 2.92 -8.28 -3.58
N MET A 147 2.72 -7.02 -3.18
CA MET A 147 1.45 -6.54 -2.62
C MET A 147 0.77 -5.53 -3.56
N LEU A 148 -0.52 -5.73 -3.82
CA LEU A 148 -1.34 -4.83 -4.63
C LEU A 148 -2.63 -4.49 -3.87
N GLY A 149 -2.83 -3.21 -3.55
CA GLY A 149 -4.04 -2.79 -2.85
C GLY A 149 -4.16 -3.40 -1.45
N CYS A 150 -3.08 -3.47 -0.69
CA CYS A 150 -3.07 -4.09 0.64
C CYS A 150 -2.98 -3.05 1.77
N ARG A 151 -3.38 -3.44 2.98
CA ARG A 151 -3.43 -2.55 4.13
C ARG A 151 -2.97 -3.22 5.43
N ASP A 152 -2.27 -2.49 6.30
CA ASP A 152 -2.04 -2.89 7.71
C ASP A 152 -1.55 -4.35 7.85
N SER A 153 -0.64 -4.79 6.99
CA SER A 153 -0.24 -6.20 6.87
C SER A 153 1.27 -6.38 6.96
N SER A 154 1.72 -7.55 7.42
CA SER A 154 3.15 -7.83 7.60
C SER A 154 3.57 -9.25 7.21
N SER A 155 4.82 -9.41 6.78
CA SER A 155 5.40 -10.72 6.45
C SER A 155 4.57 -11.52 5.43
N CYS A 156 3.99 -10.80 4.46
CA CYS A 156 3.20 -11.39 3.37
C CYS A 156 4.04 -11.45 2.09
N THR A 157 3.94 -12.57 1.36
CA THR A 157 4.79 -12.78 0.19
C THR A 157 4.15 -12.29 -1.11
N LEU A 158 2.85 -12.49 -1.25
CA LEU A 158 2.10 -12.10 -2.45
C LEU A 158 0.60 -11.97 -2.12
N GLY A 159 -0.06 -10.91 -2.56
CA GLY A 159 -1.51 -10.82 -2.41
C GLY A 159 -2.14 -9.54 -2.94
N ILE A 160 -3.46 -9.61 -3.08
CA ILE A 160 -4.32 -8.48 -3.45
C ILE A 160 -5.33 -8.27 -2.33
N ARG A 161 -5.52 -7.04 -1.87
CA ARG A 161 -6.48 -6.73 -0.80
C ARG A 161 -6.30 -7.61 0.45
N ILE A 162 -5.07 -7.72 0.90
CA ILE A 162 -4.73 -8.31 2.20
C ILE A 162 -4.77 -7.20 3.25
N LYS A 163 -5.56 -7.39 4.31
CA LYS A 163 -5.81 -6.41 5.36
C LYS A 163 -5.59 -7.01 6.75
N GLU A 164 -4.85 -6.34 7.62
CA GLU A 164 -4.74 -6.75 9.04
C GLU A 164 -4.35 -8.24 9.18
N SER A 165 -3.39 -8.66 8.35
CA SER A 165 -3.08 -10.06 8.11
C SER A 165 -1.58 -10.30 8.01
N ILE A 166 -1.17 -11.52 8.37
CA ILE A 166 0.25 -11.91 8.40
C ILE A 166 0.48 -13.27 7.76
N TYR A 167 1.68 -13.49 7.19
CA TYR A 167 2.05 -14.77 6.58
C TYR A 167 1.07 -15.25 5.49
N CYS A 168 0.51 -14.32 4.72
CA CYS A 168 -0.40 -14.62 3.63
C CYS A 168 0.32 -14.66 2.28
N SER A 169 -0.16 -15.52 1.37
CA SER A 169 0.45 -15.74 0.05
C SER A 169 -0.56 -16.08 -1.04
N SER A 170 -0.36 -15.54 -2.25
CA SER A 170 -1.17 -15.78 -3.45
C SER A 170 -2.68 -15.73 -3.20
N SER A 171 -3.13 -14.76 -2.39
CA SER A 171 -4.52 -14.68 -1.91
C SER A 171 -5.17 -13.34 -2.26
N PHE A 172 -6.50 -13.31 -2.24
CA PHE A 172 -7.33 -12.14 -2.54
C PHE A 172 -8.34 -11.88 -1.42
N GLU A 173 -8.56 -10.63 -1.05
CA GLU A 173 -9.59 -10.23 -0.08
C GLU A 173 -9.47 -11.03 1.23
N VAL A 174 -8.31 -10.92 1.88
CA VAL A 174 -8.03 -11.61 3.15
C VAL A 174 -7.98 -10.57 4.26
N SER A 175 -8.71 -10.81 5.34
CA SER A 175 -8.75 -9.92 6.49
C SER A 175 -8.64 -10.66 7.82
N TRP A 176 -7.99 -10.04 8.81
CA TRP A 176 -7.90 -10.57 10.18
C TRP A 176 -7.36 -12.01 10.28
N SER A 177 -6.52 -12.40 9.32
CA SER A 177 -6.13 -13.81 9.15
C SER A 177 -4.62 -14.00 9.16
N SER A 178 -4.20 -15.23 9.48
CA SER A 178 -2.78 -15.61 9.50
C SER A 178 -2.55 -16.94 8.80
N LYS A 179 -1.41 -17.09 8.12
CA LYS A 179 -1.02 -18.33 7.42
C LYS A 179 -2.05 -18.77 6.38
N VAL A 180 -2.52 -17.82 5.56
CA VAL A 180 -3.50 -18.09 4.49
C VAL A 180 -2.80 -18.14 3.14
N SER A 181 -3.02 -19.21 2.38
CA SER A 181 -2.41 -19.40 1.07
C SER A 181 -3.41 -19.79 0.00
N ARG A 182 -3.26 -19.21 -1.21
CA ARG A 182 -4.06 -19.52 -2.41
C ARG A 182 -5.57 -19.43 -2.20
N SER A 183 -5.99 -18.55 -1.29
CA SER A 183 -7.37 -18.45 -0.82
C SER A 183 -7.98 -17.10 -1.18
N LEU A 184 -9.29 -17.05 -1.36
CA LEU A 184 -10.01 -15.85 -1.79
C LEU A 184 -11.17 -15.57 -0.82
N PHE A 185 -11.42 -14.31 -0.46
CA PHE A 185 -12.50 -13.92 0.47
C PHE A 185 -12.41 -14.65 1.81
N ILE A 186 -11.38 -14.32 2.59
CA ILE A 186 -11.09 -14.96 3.87
C ILE A 186 -11.20 -13.93 4.99
N HIS A 187 -11.89 -14.28 6.07
CA HIS A 187 -12.05 -13.41 7.23
C HIS A 187 -11.83 -14.17 8.53
N ASP A 188 -11.01 -13.63 9.43
CA ASP A 188 -10.75 -14.20 10.75
C ASP A 188 -10.42 -15.71 10.71
N CYS A 189 -9.44 -16.09 9.90
CA CYS A 189 -9.03 -17.48 9.72
C CYS A 189 -7.56 -17.69 10.06
N PHE A 190 -7.19 -18.94 10.33
CA PHE A 190 -5.83 -19.32 10.65
C PHE A 190 -5.44 -20.60 9.91
N ASP A 191 -4.28 -20.60 9.23
CA ASP A 191 -3.73 -21.81 8.62
C ASP A 191 -4.69 -22.42 7.57
N LEU A 192 -4.99 -21.66 6.51
CA LEU A 192 -5.84 -22.10 5.41
C LEU A 192 -5.06 -22.24 4.11
N TYR A 193 -5.40 -23.27 3.34
CA TYR A 193 -4.82 -23.52 2.02
C TYR A 193 -5.91 -23.83 1.01
N GLU A 194 -6.02 -23.05 -0.07
CA GLU A 194 -7.05 -23.25 -1.09
C GLU A 194 -8.46 -23.24 -0.46
N CYS A 195 -8.83 -22.12 0.17
CA CYS A 195 -10.17 -21.90 0.71
C CYS A 195 -10.83 -20.67 0.06
N LEU A 196 -12.16 -20.67 -0.06
CA LEU A 196 -12.93 -19.61 -0.69
C LEU A 196 -14.09 -19.21 0.23
N PHE A 197 -14.32 -17.91 0.41
CA PHE A 197 -15.45 -17.39 1.20
C PHE A 197 -15.53 -17.99 2.62
N CYS A 198 -14.39 -18.22 3.27
CA CYS A 198 -14.34 -18.87 4.58
C CYS A 198 -14.20 -17.84 5.70
N SER A 199 -14.82 -18.13 6.85
CA SER A 199 -14.73 -17.29 8.05
C SER A 199 -14.60 -18.11 9.32
N HIS A 200 -13.82 -17.64 10.29
CA HIS A 200 -13.64 -18.29 11.60
C HIS A 200 -13.12 -19.73 11.52
N LEU A 201 -12.43 -20.07 10.43
CA LEU A 201 -11.98 -21.42 10.14
C LEU A 201 -10.48 -21.58 10.43
N ARG A 202 -10.08 -22.77 10.89
CA ARG A 202 -8.69 -23.07 11.26
C ARG A 202 -8.21 -24.39 10.67
N SER A 203 -6.99 -24.40 10.13
CA SER A 203 -6.28 -25.63 9.71
C SER A 203 -7.09 -26.48 8.73
N LYS A 204 -7.62 -25.83 7.68
CA LYS A 204 -8.44 -26.48 6.64
C LYS A 204 -7.90 -26.19 5.24
N LYS A 205 -8.32 -27.05 4.31
CA LYS A 205 -8.00 -26.96 2.90
C LYS A 205 -9.20 -27.31 2.05
N TYR A 206 -9.30 -26.74 0.85
CA TYR A 206 -10.39 -27.03 -0.10
C TYR A 206 -11.77 -26.79 0.49
N CYS A 207 -11.94 -25.68 1.22
CA CYS A 207 -13.23 -25.27 1.75
C CYS A 207 -13.86 -24.15 0.91
N ILE A 208 -15.17 -24.18 0.74
CA ILE A 208 -15.94 -23.08 0.15
C ILE A 208 -17.09 -22.77 1.11
N ALA A 209 -17.21 -21.53 1.57
CA ALA A 209 -18.23 -21.16 2.57
C ALA A 209 -18.22 -22.08 3.81
N ASN A 210 -17.01 -22.39 4.30
CA ASN A 210 -16.76 -23.36 5.40
C ASN A 210 -17.20 -24.82 5.14
N ILE A 211 -17.62 -25.18 3.92
CA ILE A 211 -17.95 -26.55 3.53
C ILE A 211 -16.71 -27.21 2.95
N GLN A 212 -16.37 -28.42 3.42
CA GLN A 212 -15.24 -29.21 2.92
C GLN A 212 -15.60 -29.88 1.59
N PHE A 213 -14.76 -29.73 0.58
CA PHE A 213 -14.90 -30.39 -0.71
C PHE A 213 -13.73 -31.31 -1.00
N GLU A 214 -13.95 -32.24 -1.94
CA GLU A 214 -12.87 -32.91 -2.64
C GLU A 214 -12.15 -31.95 -3.59
N LYS A 215 -10.87 -32.22 -3.84
CA LYS A 215 -9.98 -31.29 -4.56
C LYS A 215 -10.49 -30.98 -5.98
N GLU A 216 -10.91 -31.99 -6.73
CA GLU A 216 -11.34 -31.85 -8.12
C GLU A 216 -12.61 -31.03 -8.24
N GLU A 217 -13.53 -31.20 -7.29
CA GLU A 217 -14.78 -30.44 -7.20
C GLU A 217 -14.49 -28.98 -6.82
N TYR A 218 -13.69 -28.77 -5.77
CA TYR A 218 -13.24 -27.44 -5.36
C TYR A 218 -12.61 -26.66 -6.51
N LEU A 219 -11.71 -27.29 -7.28
CA LEU A 219 -11.02 -26.63 -8.40
C LEU A 219 -11.95 -26.25 -9.56
N LYS A 220 -13.05 -26.99 -9.77
CA LYS A 220 -14.08 -26.62 -10.74
C LYS A 220 -14.84 -25.38 -10.26
N ILE A 221 -15.28 -25.36 -9.00
CA ILE A 221 -16.02 -24.23 -8.43
C ILE A 221 -15.12 -22.98 -8.33
N LYS A 222 -13.84 -23.14 -7.98
CA LYS A 222 -12.86 -22.04 -7.93
C LYS A 222 -12.76 -21.29 -9.26
N LYS A 223 -12.80 -22.00 -10.40
CA LYS A 223 -12.77 -21.36 -11.73
C LYS A 223 -13.99 -20.46 -11.94
N LEU A 224 -15.19 -20.97 -11.63
CA LEU A 224 -16.44 -20.21 -11.74
C LEU A 224 -16.42 -18.96 -10.85
N ILE A 225 -15.92 -19.10 -9.63
CA ILE A 225 -15.78 -17.98 -8.69
C ILE A 225 -14.80 -16.93 -9.23
N ILE A 226 -13.64 -17.34 -9.75
CA ILE A 226 -12.66 -16.40 -10.30
C ILE A 226 -13.25 -15.65 -11.50
N ASP A 227 -13.91 -16.36 -12.41
CA ASP A 227 -14.53 -15.72 -13.59
C ASP A 227 -15.61 -14.71 -13.13
N TRP A 228 -16.45 -15.08 -12.15
CA TRP A 228 -17.42 -14.18 -11.53
C TRP A 228 -16.78 -12.94 -10.88
N ILE A 229 -15.70 -13.12 -10.10
CA ILE A 229 -14.96 -12.01 -9.46
C ILE A 229 -14.47 -11.03 -10.53
N LEU A 230 -13.93 -11.54 -11.64
CA LEU A 230 -13.32 -10.71 -12.66
C LEU A 230 -14.34 -9.98 -13.54
N GLU A 231 -15.50 -10.59 -13.79
CA GLU A 231 -16.59 -9.97 -14.57
C GLU A 231 -17.35 -8.90 -13.78
N ASN A 232 -17.47 -9.06 -12.46
CA ASN A 232 -18.25 -8.14 -11.63
C ASN A 232 -17.37 -7.07 -10.99
N GLN A 233 -17.87 -5.82 -10.98
CA GLN A 233 -17.25 -4.73 -10.22
C GLN A 233 -17.58 -4.91 -8.73
N ILE A 234 -16.80 -5.75 -8.07
CA ILE A 234 -16.70 -5.80 -6.60
C ILE A 234 -15.78 -4.66 -6.15
#